data_AF-A0A8D2J305-F1
#
_entry.id   AF-A0A8D2J305-F1
#
_cell.length_a   1.000
_cell.length_b   1.000
_cell.length_c   1.000
_cell.angle_alpha   90.00
_cell.angle_beta   90.00
_cell.angle_gamma   90.00
#
_symmetry.space_group_name_H-M   'P 1'
#
loop_
_entity.id
_entity.type
_entity.pdbx_description
1 polymer ?
#
loop_
_entity_poly.entity_id
_entity_poly.type
_entity_poly.pdbx_seq_one_letter_code
_entity_poly.pdbx_strand_id
1 'polypeptide(L)'
;WPSWPFPTSLSRLLLPLLLLVLRGCTPTSPPEDAPEPPGPDPLPESALQKPTVFLAVLARNAARSLPHFLGCMERLHYPKKRTAVWVATDHNVDNTTAILKEWLKNVQKLYHYVEWRPMDNPP
;
A
#
# COMPACT_ATOMS: atom_id res chain seq x y z
N TRP A 1 31.61 -26.00 -38.73
CA TRP A 1 30.80 -25.18 -39.64
C TRP A 1 29.72 -26.05 -40.27
N PRO A 2 28.47 -26.01 -39.78
CA PRO A 2 27.32 -26.44 -40.55
C PRO A 2 26.34 -25.27 -40.74
N SER A 3 26.15 -24.90 -42.00
CA SER A 3 25.11 -24.02 -42.50
C SER A 3 23.76 -24.72 -42.47
N TRP A 4 22.82 -24.21 -41.68
CA TRP A 4 21.41 -24.57 -41.73
C TRP A 4 20.59 -23.38 -42.27
N PRO A 5 19.52 -23.62 -43.05
CA PRO A 5 18.76 -22.57 -43.73
C PRO A 5 17.79 -21.88 -42.77
N PHE A 6 17.72 -20.56 -42.82
CA PHE A 6 16.68 -19.77 -42.15
C PHE A 6 15.34 -19.90 -42.88
N PRO A 7 14.24 -20.31 -42.23
CA PRO A 7 12.91 -20.13 -42.79
C PRO A 7 12.45 -18.67 -42.56
N THR A 8 12.56 -17.86 -43.61
CA THR A 8 11.99 -16.50 -43.70
C THR A 8 10.46 -16.58 -43.87
N SER A 9 9.69 -16.88 -42.83
CA SER A 9 8.22 -16.73 -42.92
C SER A 9 7.49 -16.74 -41.58
N LEU A 10 7.86 -15.84 -40.66
CA LEU A 10 7.01 -15.55 -39.49
C LEU A 10 6.75 -14.05 -39.27
N SER A 11 6.87 -13.25 -40.34
CA SER A 11 6.65 -11.79 -40.29
C SER A 11 5.39 -11.34 -41.06
N ARG A 12 4.38 -12.21 -41.22
CA ARG A 12 3.16 -11.88 -41.98
C ARG A 12 1.83 -12.06 -41.24
N LEU A 13 1.85 -12.38 -39.94
CA LEU A 13 0.62 -12.50 -39.14
C LEU A 13 0.54 -11.52 -37.95
N LEU A 14 1.56 -10.68 -37.73
CA LEU A 14 1.55 -9.66 -36.67
C LEU A 14 1.02 -8.29 -37.12
N LEU A 15 0.83 -8.05 -38.42
CA LEU A 15 0.32 -6.78 -38.94
C LEU A 15 -1.22 -6.57 -38.86
N PRO A 16 -2.10 -7.59 -39.02
CA PRO A 16 -3.54 -7.32 -39.00
C PRO A 16 -4.10 -7.13 -37.58
N LEU A 17 -3.41 -7.65 -36.55
CA LEU A 17 -3.83 -7.51 -35.15
C LEU A 17 -3.55 -6.09 -34.61
N LEU A 18 -2.49 -5.43 -35.10
CA LEU A 18 -2.17 -4.04 -34.74
C LEU A 18 -3.14 -3.03 -35.38
N LEU A 19 -3.66 -3.33 -36.57
CA LEU A 19 -4.68 -2.50 -37.24
C LEU A 19 -6.07 -2.60 -36.58
N LEU A 20 -6.38 -3.72 -35.93
CA LEU A 20 -7.64 -3.88 -35.18
C LEU A 20 -7.65 -3.04 -33.89
N VAL A 21 -6.48 -2.79 -33.29
CA VAL A 21 -6.33 -1.94 -32.10
C VAL A 21 -6.34 -0.44 -32.45
N LEU A 22 -6.00 -0.07 -33.69
CA LEU A 22 -5.97 1.33 -34.16
C LEU A 22 -7.26 1.78 -34.86
N ARG A 23 -8.22 0.90 -35.15
CA ARG A 23 -9.59 1.31 -35.47
C ARG A 23 -10.29 1.63 -34.15
N GLY A 24 -9.90 2.79 -33.59
CA GLY A 24 -10.58 3.39 -32.46
C GLY A 24 -12.08 3.39 -32.73
N CYS A 25 -12.85 3.03 -31.70
CA CYS A 25 -14.25 3.35 -31.63
C CYS A 25 -14.40 4.83 -31.98
N THR A 26 -14.92 5.16 -33.16
CA THR A 26 -15.50 6.47 -33.38
C THR A 26 -16.85 6.42 -32.69
N PRO A 27 -17.06 7.09 -31.55
CA PRO A 27 -18.42 7.41 -31.16
C PRO A 27 -18.98 8.25 -32.30
N THR A 28 -19.99 7.73 -33.01
CA THR A 28 -20.86 8.57 -33.83
C THR A 28 -21.45 9.60 -32.87
N SER A 29 -20.87 10.80 -32.84
CA SER A 29 -21.48 11.92 -32.14
C SER A 29 -22.78 12.26 -32.87
N PRO A 30 -23.88 12.51 -32.13
CA PRO A 30 -25.07 13.14 -32.69
C PRO A 30 -24.69 14.49 -33.33
N PRO A 31 -25.48 14.99 -34.29
CA PRO A 31 -25.24 16.29 -34.91
C PRO A 31 -25.08 17.40 -33.85
N GLU A 32 -23.93 18.07 -33.89
CA GLU A 32 -23.41 19.02 -32.89
C GLU A 32 -24.12 20.39 -32.86
N ASP A 33 -25.26 20.52 -33.57
CA ASP A 33 -26.02 21.78 -33.68
C ASP A 33 -27.18 21.89 -32.67
N ALA A 34 -27.36 20.89 -31.80
CA ALA A 34 -28.32 20.99 -30.70
C ALA A 34 -27.60 21.51 -29.44
N PRO A 35 -28.16 22.51 -28.71
CA PRO A 35 -27.63 22.90 -27.42
C PRO A 35 -27.77 21.71 -26.46
N GLU A 36 -26.63 21.08 -26.14
CA GLU A 36 -26.54 20.06 -25.10
C GLU A 36 -27.14 20.63 -23.80
N PRO A 37 -28.08 19.91 -23.15
CA PRO A 37 -28.61 20.36 -21.87
C PRO A 37 -27.44 20.52 -20.88
N PRO A 38 -27.47 21.52 -19.99
CA PRO A 38 -26.40 21.71 -19.01
C PRO A 38 -26.21 20.40 -18.24
N GLY A 39 -24.99 19.85 -18.33
CA GLY A 39 -24.62 18.65 -17.60
C GLY A 39 -24.82 18.86 -16.09
N PRO A 40 -25.00 17.77 -15.32
CA PRO A 40 -25.14 17.89 -13.88
C PRO A 40 -23.93 18.61 -13.29
N ASP A 41 -24.18 19.53 -12.36
CA ASP A 41 -23.12 20.22 -11.63
C ASP A 41 -22.16 19.18 -11.02
N PRO A 42 -20.83 19.38 -11.14
CA PRO A 42 -19.88 18.48 -10.54
C PRO A 42 -20.13 18.36 -9.03
N LEU A 43 -20.22 17.12 -8.55
CA LEU A 43 -20.40 16.85 -7.13
C LEU A 43 -19.22 17.44 -6.33
N PRO A 44 -19.47 17.97 -5.13
CA PRO A 44 -18.40 18.49 -4.28
C PRO A 44 -17.38 17.38 -3.98
N GLU A 45 -16.10 17.69 -4.17
CA GLU A 45 -15.00 16.79 -3.85
C GLU A 45 -15.04 16.38 -2.37
N SER A 46 -14.81 15.11 -2.07
CA SER A 46 -14.77 14.63 -0.70
C SER A 46 -13.65 15.31 0.09
N ALA A 47 -13.88 15.62 1.37
CA ALA A 47 -12.86 16.21 2.24
C ALA A 47 -11.56 15.39 2.24
N LEU A 48 -10.42 16.08 2.13
CA LEU A 48 -9.10 15.45 2.15
C LEU A 48 -8.90 14.69 3.45
N GLN A 49 -8.94 13.37 3.34
CA GLN A 49 -8.60 12.49 4.43
C GLN A 49 -7.08 12.52 4.64
N LYS A 50 -6.63 12.35 5.90
CA LYS A 50 -5.21 12.12 6.20
C LYS A 50 -4.69 10.87 5.43
N PRO A 51 -3.41 10.54 5.35
CA PRO A 51 -2.97 9.25 4.81
C PRO A 51 -3.09 8.10 5.83
N THR A 52 -2.99 6.86 5.39
CA THR A 52 -2.77 5.73 6.31
C THR A 52 -1.26 5.56 6.48
N VAL A 53 -0.78 5.52 7.71
CA VAL A 53 0.67 5.45 8.02
C VAL A 53 1.02 4.09 8.60
N PHE A 54 2.23 3.60 8.31
CA PHE A 54 2.76 2.35 8.85
C PHE A 54 4.01 2.65 9.69
N LEU A 55 4.01 2.21 10.93
CA LEU A 55 5.09 2.40 11.90
C LEU A 55 5.74 1.06 12.21
N ALA A 56 6.98 0.88 11.76
CA ALA A 56 7.80 -0.26 12.13
C ALA A 56 8.63 0.05 13.38
N VAL A 57 8.44 -0.73 14.44
CA VAL A 57 9.17 -0.62 15.71
C VAL A 57 10.06 -1.85 15.85
N LEU A 58 11.37 -1.62 15.80
CA LEU A 58 12.40 -2.63 16.06
C LEU A 58 13.01 -2.36 17.42
N ALA A 59 13.03 -3.36 18.30
CA ALA A 59 13.57 -3.19 19.64
C ALA A 59 14.51 -4.34 20.03
N ARG A 60 15.74 -3.96 20.44
CA ARG A 60 16.74 -4.84 21.03
C ARG A 60 17.35 -4.21 22.28
N ASN A 61 17.26 -4.88 23.42
CA ASN A 61 17.77 -4.43 24.73
C ASN A 61 17.44 -2.96 25.07
N ALA A 62 16.17 -2.57 24.86
CA ALA A 62 15.70 -1.20 24.96
C ALA A 62 14.78 -0.95 26.17
N ALA A 63 14.74 -1.85 27.16
CA ALA A 63 13.73 -1.81 28.23
C ALA A 63 13.70 -0.46 29.00
N ARG A 64 14.83 0.25 29.07
CA ARG A 64 14.94 1.53 29.79
C ARG A 64 14.31 2.70 29.03
N SER A 65 14.51 2.78 27.72
CA SER A 65 14.03 3.90 26.89
C SER A 65 12.65 3.63 26.30
N LEU A 66 12.28 2.36 26.17
CA LEU A 66 11.05 1.93 25.52
C LEU A 66 9.78 2.56 26.13
N PRO A 67 9.58 2.62 27.46
CA PRO A 67 8.39 3.25 28.03
C PRO A 67 8.22 4.72 27.62
N HIS A 68 9.33 5.46 27.49
CA HIS A 68 9.30 6.84 27.03
C HIS A 68 8.89 6.93 25.55
N PHE A 69 9.46 6.07 24.70
CA PHE A 69 9.11 5.98 23.28
C PHE A 69 7.64 5.61 23.07
N LEU A 70 7.13 4.61 23.79
CA LEU A 70 5.73 4.18 23.73
C LEU A 70 4.78 5.31 24.15
N GLY A 71 5.12 6.05 25.21
CA GLY A 71 4.37 7.23 25.62
C GLY A 71 4.32 8.32 24.54
N CYS A 72 5.40 8.50 23.76
CA CYS A 72 5.40 9.42 22.62
C CYS A 72 4.47 8.93 21.49
N MET A 73 4.44 7.62 21.21
CA MET A 73 3.51 7.07 20.24
C MET A 73 2.05 7.25 20.65
N GLU A 74 1.73 7.08 21.93
CA GLU A 74 0.38 7.31 22.46
C GLU A 74 -0.05 8.77 22.31
N ARG A 75 0.83 9.71 22.64
CA ARG A 75 0.57 11.16 22.54
C ARG A 75 0.59 11.72 21.10
N LEU A 76 0.96 10.91 20.10
CA LEU A 76 0.99 11.35 18.71
C LEU A 76 -0.39 11.88 18.27
N HIS A 77 -0.46 13.15 17.86
CA HIS A 77 -1.64 13.84 17.31
C HIS A 77 -1.98 13.37 15.88
N TYR A 78 -2.11 12.06 15.71
CA TYR A 78 -2.49 11.41 14.46
C TYR A 78 -3.61 10.40 14.74
N PRO A 79 -4.62 10.26 13.86
CA PRO A 79 -5.69 9.29 14.06
C PRO A 79 -5.13 7.87 14.14
N LYS A 80 -5.25 7.23 15.32
CA LYS A 80 -4.79 5.87 15.57
C LYS A 80 -5.46 4.84 14.66
N LYS A 81 -6.75 5.05 14.36
CA LYS A 81 -7.55 4.29 13.38
C LYS A 81 -6.96 4.25 11.96
N ARG A 82 -5.92 5.05 11.69
CA ARG A 82 -5.23 5.15 10.40
C ARG A 82 -3.71 4.95 10.52
N THR A 83 -3.29 4.41 11.65
CA THR A 83 -1.91 4.06 11.94
C THR A 83 -1.84 2.56 12.10
N ALA A 84 -1.04 1.92 11.26
CA ALA A 84 -0.65 0.53 11.37
C ALA A 84 0.66 0.46 12.15
N VAL A 85 0.77 -0.46 13.11
CA VAL A 85 1.97 -0.65 13.93
C VAL A 85 2.46 -2.08 13.71
N TRP A 86 3.74 -2.19 13.40
CA TRP A 86 4.42 -3.47 13.27
C TRP A 86 5.58 -3.50 14.24
N VAL A 87 5.64 -4.52 15.09
CA VAL A 87 6.64 -4.61 16.14
C VAL A 87 7.42 -5.90 16.00
N ALA A 88 8.74 -5.80 15.93
CA ALA A 88 9.63 -6.94 16.01
C ALA A 88 10.72 -6.75 17.07
N THR A 89 11.10 -7.87 17.68
CA THR A 89 12.14 -7.93 18.70
C THR A 89 13.18 -8.97 18.34
N ASP A 90 14.45 -8.68 18.62
CA ASP A 90 15.58 -9.54 18.31
C ASP A 90 16.50 -9.71 19.53
N HIS A 91 16.82 -10.96 19.90
CA HIS A 91 17.82 -11.35 20.91
C HIS A 91 17.88 -10.42 22.15
N ASN A 92 16.73 -10.26 22.82
CA ASN A 92 16.62 -9.49 24.06
C ASN A 92 17.07 -10.31 25.27
N VAL A 93 17.98 -9.75 26.06
CA VAL A 93 18.38 -10.28 27.37
C VAL A 93 17.63 -9.53 28.50
N ASP A 94 17.04 -8.38 28.19
CA ASP A 94 16.30 -7.54 29.13
C ASP A 94 14.76 -7.69 28.99
N ASN A 95 14.01 -6.84 29.69
CA ASN A 95 12.55 -6.89 29.74
C ASN A 95 11.84 -6.27 28.50
N THR A 96 12.56 -5.97 27.41
CA THR A 96 12.00 -5.30 26.22
C THR A 96 10.79 -6.04 25.66
N THR A 97 10.89 -7.36 25.53
CA THR A 97 9.84 -8.21 24.96
C THR A 97 8.55 -8.17 25.80
N ALA A 98 8.65 -8.16 27.13
CA ALA A 98 7.47 -8.13 27.98
C ALA A 98 6.77 -6.77 27.92
N ILE A 99 7.53 -5.66 27.98
CA ILE A 99 6.99 -4.30 27.89
C ILE A 99 6.23 -4.11 26.57
N LEU A 100 6.78 -4.57 25.44
CA LEU A 100 6.10 -4.49 24.15
C LEU A 100 4.83 -5.35 24.11
N LYS A 101 4.88 -6.59 24.60
CA LYS A 101 3.71 -7.48 24.63
C LYS A 101 2.58 -6.89 25.47
N GLU A 102 2.89 -6.33 26.63
CA GLU A 102 1.91 -5.67 27.49
C GLU A 102 1.29 -4.45 26.79
N TRP A 103 2.15 -3.58 26.25
CA TRP A 103 1.68 -2.39 25.54
C TRP A 103 0.79 -2.74 24.34
N LEU A 104 1.19 -3.69 23.51
CA LEU A 104 0.43 -4.12 22.33
C LEU A 104 -0.96 -4.65 22.69
N LYS A 105 -1.07 -5.42 23.79
CA LYS A 105 -2.38 -5.89 24.30
C LYS A 105 -3.31 -4.73 24.65
N ASN A 106 -2.76 -3.67 25.24
CA ASN A 106 -3.54 -2.50 25.67
C ASN A 106 -3.98 -1.64 24.49
N VAL A 107 -3.14 -1.48 23.46
CA VAL A 107 -3.40 -0.54 22.35
C VAL A 107 -3.97 -1.18 21.09
N GLN A 108 -4.01 -2.52 20.99
CA GLN A 108 -4.45 -3.26 19.79
C GLN A 108 -5.74 -2.71 19.18
N LYS A 109 -6.74 -2.39 20.01
CA LYS A 109 -8.08 -1.94 19.56
C LYS A 109 -8.11 -0.48 19.10
N LEU A 110 -7.07 0.31 19.40
CA LEU A 110 -7.00 1.73 19.08
C LEU A 110 -6.42 1.96 17.69
N TYR A 111 -5.44 1.14 17.31
CA TYR A 111 -4.72 1.24 16.05
C TYR A 111 -5.48 0.56 14.91
N HIS A 112 -5.22 0.99 13.68
CA HIS A 112 -5.82 0.40 12.47
C HIS A 112 -5.45 -1.07 12.32
N TYR A 113 -4.18 -1.36 12.57
CA TYR A 113 -3.57 -2.67 12.41
C TYR A 113 -2.39 -2.79 13.36
N VAL A 114 -2.23 -3.96 13.97
CA VAL A 114 -1.12 -4.26 14.88
C VAL A 114 -0.60 -5.66 14.60
N GLU A 115 0.69 -5.77 14.31
CA GLU A 115 1.38 -7.04 14.09
C GLU A 115 2.55 -7.22 15.05
N TRP A 116 2.66 -8.42 15.62
CA TRP A 116 3.75 -8.83 16.49
C TRP A 116 4.61 -9.90 15.81
N ARG A 117 5.92 -9.66 15.69
CA ARG A 117 6.90 -10.58 15.12
C ARG A 117 8.01 -10.89 16.14
N PRO A 118 7.94 -12.03 16.84
CA PRO A 118 9.07 -12.50 17.63
C PRO A 118 10.13 -13.06 16.68
N MET A 119 11.36 -12.53 16.66
CA MET A 119 12.45 -13.09 15.85
C MET A 119 13.05 -14.38 16.44
N ASP A 120 12.64 -14.79 17.64
CA ASP A 120 13.14 -16.01 18.29
C ASP A 120 12.84 -17.30 17.49
N ASN A 121 11.98 -17.22 16.47
CA ASN A 121 11.74 -18.32 15.53
C ASN A 121 11.67 -17.77 14.09
N PRO A 122 12.72 -17.94 13.27
CA PRO A 122 12.67 -17.55 11.86
C PRO A 122 11.56 -18.35 11.12
N PRO A 123 10.99 -17.77 10.04
CA PRO A 123 9.96 -18.42 9.23
C PRO A 123 10.46 -19.65 8.48
#